data_AF-A0A1F2Y8N4-F1
#
_entry.id   AF-A0A1F2Y8N4-F1
#
_cell.length_a   1.000
_cell.length_b   1.000
_cell.length_c   1.000
_cell.angle_alpha   90.00
_cell.angle_beta   90.00
_cell.angle_gamma   90.00
#
_symmetry.space_group_name_H-M   'P 1'
#
loop_
_entity.id
_entity.type
_entity.pdbx_description
1 polymer ?
#
loop_
_entity_poly.entity_id
_entity_poly.type
_entity_poly.pdbx_seq_one_letter_code
_entity_poly.pdbx_strand_id
1 'polypeptide(L)'
;MHRTNVAIFLTAVGLIGIAPLLLGAVYVARRRVERDPERQRASRSFMPIVAVITAVLLVVGGVVAWTFSGRGALPSSTEGMGGMEGMAGGSALATADGSAIPMELADQPLTSYIDGQDAIAAVGQLHGSAIPVTDAQVATYGNGLAMVWRSGAPDAATAADQVASMRDRITGGGSPFAAPRPVRGHSDVYATSGMGQRHFFFSRGVSVWWVAVAPDIARQVLLEILEAAA
;
A
#
# COMPACT_ATOMS: atom_id res chain seq x y z
N MET A 1 21.40 1.30 -18.28
CA MET A 1 20.11 1.66 -18.93
C MET A 1 18.88 1.51 -18.03
N HIS A 2 19.02 1.34 -16.70
CA HIS A 2 17.88 1.02 -15.82
C HIS A 2 17.24 2.23 -15.10
N ARG A 3 17.91 3.39 -15.09
CA ARG A 3 17.44 4.58 -14.33
C ARG A 3 16.38 5.41 -15.05
N THR A 4 16.32 5.33 -16.38
CA THR A 4 15.37 6.11 -17.19
C THR A 4 13.93 5.60 -17.09
N ASN A 5 13.76 4.29 -16.88
CA ASN A 5 12.44 3.66 -16.85
C ASN A 5 11.65 3.94 -15.55
N VAL A 6 12.36 4.12 -14.43
CA VAL A 6 11.74 4.42 -13.13
C VAL A 6 11.20 5.86 -13.07
N ALA A 7 11.91 6.82 -13.69
CA ALA A 7 11.47 8.21 -13.75
C ALA A 7 10.20 8.38 -14.61
N ILE A 8 10.08 7.64 -15.72
CA ILE A 8 8.91 7.64 -16.60
C ILE A 8 7.70 6.99 -15.91
N PHE A 9 7.92 5.93 -15.13
CA PHE A 9 6.85 5.23 -14.40
C PHE A 9 6.22 6.13 -13.31
N LEU A 10 7.02 6.88 -12.57
CA LEU A 10 6.51 7.80 -11.53
C LEU A 10 5.78 9.03 -12.12
N THR A 11 6.17 9.50 -13.31
CA THR A 11 5.42 10.56 -14.02
C THR A 11 4.09 10.04 -14.56
N ALA A 12 4.03 8.80 -15.04
CA ALA A 12 2.80 8.18 -15.52
C ALA A 12 1.79 7.90 -14.39
N VAL A 13 2.24 7.41 -13.23
CA VAL A 13 1.37 7.16 -12.07
C VAL A 13 0.83 8.46 -11.46
N GLY A 14 1.65 9.52 -11.41
CA GLY A 14 1.20 10.85 -10.97
C GLY A 14 0.16 11.49 -11.89
N LEU A 15 0.31 11.34 -13.21
CA LEU A 15 -0.64 11.86 -14.20
C LEU A 15 -1.92 11.03 -14.30
N ILE A 16 -1.87 9.71 -14.09
CA ILE A 16 -3.04 8.83 -14.26
C ILE A 16 -3.84 8.67 -12.96
N GLY A 17 -3.20 8.71 -11.78
CA GLY A 17 -3.90 8.55 -10.49
C GLY A 17 -4.52 9.84 -9.95
N ILE A 18 -3.86 10.98 -10.13
CA ILE A 18 -4.28 12.25 -9.52
C ILE A 18 -5.19 13.05 -10.45
N ALA A 19 -5.01 12.96 -11.78
CA ALA A 19 -5.81 13.71 -12.74
C ALA A 19 -7.32 13.38 -12.70
N PRO A 20 -7.77 12.12 -12.55
CA PRO A 20 -9.20 11.80 -12.46
C PRO A 20 -9.85 12.38 -11.20
N LEU A 21 -9.12 12.41 -10.08
CA LEU A 21 -9.61 12.98 -8.82
C LEU A 21 -9.73 14.50 -8.90
N LEU A 22 -8.76 15.17 -9.52
CA LEU A 22 -8.81 16.60 -9.78
C LEU A 22 -9.91 16.96 -10.80
N LEU A 23 -10.07 16.17 -11.87
CA LEU A 23 -11.17 16.37 -12.82
C LEU A 23 -12.53 16.16 -12.16
N GLY A 24 -12.68 15.14 -11.31
CA GLY A 24 -13.89 14.88 -10.54
C GLY A 24 -14.23 16.02 -9.58
N ALA A 25 -13.23 16.54 -8.85
CA ALA A 25 -13.40 17.68 -7.95
C ALA A 25 -13.80 18.96 -8.73
N VAL A 26 -13.15 19.24 -9.86
CA VAL A 26 -13.48 20.38 -10.73
C VAL A 26 -14.88 20.24 -11.33
N TYR A 27 -15.27 19.03 -11.74
CA TYR A 27 -16.60 18.75 -12.29
C TYR A 27 -17.70 18.96 -11.24
N VAL A 28 -17.52 18.46 -10.01
CA VAL A 28 -18.47 18.67 -8.91
C VAL A 28 -18.56 20.14 -8.52
N ALA A 29 -17.43 20.85 -8.47
CA ALA A 29 -17.40 22.29 -8.21
C ALA A 29 -18.17 23.07 -9.29
N ARG A 30 -17.90 22.80 -10.57
CA ARG A 30 -18.60 23.44 -11.69
C ARG A 30 -20.11 23.18 -11.67
N ARG A 31 -20.52 21.94 -11.42
CA ARG A 31 -21.94 21.56 -11.37
C ARG A 31 -22.70 22.21 -10.20
N ARG A 32 -22.01 22.51 -9.09
CA ARG A 32 -22.59 23.27 -7.98
C ARG A 32 -22.73 24.76 -8.31
N VAL A 33 -21.77 25.34 -9.04
CA VAL A 33 -21.82 26.74 -9.48
C VAL A 33 -22.96 26.97 -10.49
N GLU A 34 -23.20 26.02 -11.39
CA GLU A 34 -24.31 26.11 -12.37
C GLU A 34 -25.71 26.02 -11.73
N ARG A 35 -25.83 25.53 -10.49
CA ARG A 35 -27.11 25.42 -9.77
C ARG A 35 -27.49 26.66 -8.95
N ASP A 36 -26.58 27.60 -8.73
CA ASP A 36 -26.83 28.75 -7.84
C ASP A 36 -26.03 30.00 -8.27
N PRO A 37 -26.44 30.69 -9.35
CA PRO A 37 -25.72 31.85 -9.88
C PRO A 37 -25.70 33.06 -8.93
N GLU A 38 -26.61 33.11 -7.96
CA GLU A 38 -26.72 34.19 -6.96
C GLU A 38 -25.56 34.19 -5.95
N ARG A 39 -24.90 33.05 -5.69
CA ARG A 39 -23.76 32.95 -4.76
C ARG A 39 -22.42 33.44 -5.34
N GLN A 40 -22.34 33.78 -6.63
CA GLN A 40 -21.09 34.23 -7.25
C GLN A 40 -20.58 35.59 -6.76
N ARG A 41 -21.43 36.44 -6.15
CA ARG A 41 -20.93 37.70 -5.57
C ARG A 41 -20.22 37.54 -4.22
N ALA A 42 -20.35 36.39 -3.56
CA ALA A 42 -19.79 36.16 -2.23
C ALA A 42 -18.49 35.33 -2.19
N SER A 43 -18.01 34.78 -3.32
CA SER A 43 -16.89 33.80 -3.33
C SER A 43 -15.58 34.29 -3.95
N ARG A 44 -15.29 35.59 -3.88
CA ARG A 44 -13.96 36.13 -4.22
C ARG A 44 -12.83 35.69 -3.27
N SER A 45 -13.11 34.88 -2.25
CA SER A 45 -12.12 34.40 -1.27
C SER A 45 -11.66 32.94 -1.45
N PHE A 46 -12.10 32.20 -2.47
CA PHE A 46 -11.77 30.77 -2.62
C PHE A 46 -10.47 30.47 -3.41
N MET A 47 -9.96 31.41 -4.21
CA MET A 47 -8.69 31.22 -4.94
C MET A 47 -7.42 31.08 -4.08
N PRO A 48 -7.25 31.74 -2.91
CA PRO A 48 -6.01 31.59 -2.13
C PRO A 48 -5.83 30.17 -1.56
N ILE A 49 -6.91 29.44 -1.25
CA ILE A 49 -6.82 28.10 -0.61
C ILE A 49 -6.31 27.04 -1.60
N VAL A 50 -6.78 27.08 -2.86
CA VAL A 50 -6.32 26.16 -3.92
C VAL A 50 -4.86 26.45 -4.30
N ALA A 51 -4.46 27.73 -4.31
CA ALA A 51 -3.07 28.12 -4.54
C ALA A 51 -2.12 27.63 -3.43
N VAL A 52 -2.55 27.70 -2.16
CA VAL A 52 -1.76 27.21 -1.01
C VAL A 52 -1.60 25.69 -1.03
N ILE A 53 -2.66 24.93 -1.31
CA ILE A 53 -2.59 23.46 -1.40
C ILE A 53 -1.69 23.02 -2.56
N THR A 54 -1.77 23.72 -3.70
CA THR A 54 -0.90 23.45 -4.85
C THR A 54 0.56 23.77 -4.56
N ALA A 55 0.84 24.87 -3.85
CA ALA A 55 2.20 25.24 -3.44
C ALA A 55 2.79 24.21 -2.44
N VAL A 56 2.00 23.73 -1.47
CA VAL A 56 2.45 22.70 -0.51
C VAL A 56 2.76 21.38 -1.22
N LEU A 57 1.94 20.94 -2.17
CA LEU A 57 2.19 19.72 -2.94
C LEU A 57 3.43 19.83 -3.85
N LEU A 58 3.71 21.02 -4.41
CA LEU A 58 4.93 21.27 -5.19
C LEU A 58 6.20 21.29 -4.33
N VAL A 59 6.13 21.81 -3.10
CA VAL A 59 7.27 21.80 -2.16
C VAL A 59 7.58 20.38 -1.69
N VAL A 60 6.55 19.59 -1.36
CA VAL A 60 6.72 18.18 -0.97
C VAL A 60 7.25 17.34 -2.14
N GLY A 61 6.77 17.56 -3.37
CA GLY A 61 7.30 16.91 -4.58
C GLY A 61 8.74 17.33 -4.92
N GLY A 62 9.10 18.59 -4.69
CA GLY A 62 10.45 19.13 -4.95
C GLY A 62 11.53 18.61 -4.01
N VAL A 63 11.21 18.40 -2.72
CA VAL A 63 12.15 17.86 -1.72
C VAL A 63 12.48 16.38 -1.98
N VAL A 64 11.51 15.61 -2.50
CA VAL A 64 11.72 14.21 -2.92
C VAL A 64 12.59 14.11 -4.19
N ALA A 65 12.47 15.07 -5.12
CA ALA A 65 13.33 15.09 -6.32
C ALA A 65 14.79 15.50 -6.03
N TRP A 66 15.01 16.36 -5.02
CA TRP A 66 16.35 16.86 -4.66
C TRP A 66 17.21 15.82 -3.92
N THR A 67 16.60 14.96 -3.10
CA THR A 67 17.30 13.94 -2.32
C THR A 67 17.92 12.82 -3.17
N PHE A 68 17.41 12.57 -4.38
CA PHE A 68 17.88 11.48 -5.24
C PHE A 68 18.82 11.90 -6.39
N SER A 69 19.08 13.20 -6.56
CA SER A 69 19.85 13.72 -7.70
C SER A 69 21.34 13.98 -7.40
N GLY A 70 21.83 13.74 -6.18
CA GLY A 70 23.16 14.21 -5.75
C GLY A 70 24.04 13.19 -5.03
N ARG A 71 24.64 12.25 -5.77
CA ARG A 71 26.09 11.94 -5.68
C ARG A 71 26.48 10.83 -6.66
N GLY A 72 27.62 11.06 -7.31
CA GLY A 72 28.08 10.40 -8.51
C GLY A 72 28.54 8.96 -8.34
N ALA A 73 28.53 8.28 -9.48
CA ALA A 73 29.19 7.01 -9.73
C ALA A 73 30.72 7.18 -9.82
N LEU A 74 31.46 6.08 -9.63
CA LEU A 74 32.55 5.55 -10.50
C LEU A 74 33.02 4.17 -9.96
N PRO A 75 33.77 3.33 -10.72
CA PRO A 75 33.21 2.07 -11.25
C PRO A 75 34.00 0.77 -10.94
N SER A 76 33.31 -0.35 -11.21
CA SER A 76 33.72 -1.67 -11.74
C SER A 76 35.11 -2.28 -11.47
N SER A 77 35.09 -3.56 -11.07
CA SER A 77 35.95 -4.63 -11.63
C SER A 77 35.13 -5.94 -11.61
N THR A 78 34.61 -6.41 -12.75
CA THR A 78 35.13 -7.49 -13.62
C THR A 78 35.39 -8.85 -12.95
N GLU A 79 34.67 -9.84 -13.51
CA GLU A 79 35.09 -11.23 -13.79
C GLU A 79 35.14 -12.30 -12.68
N GLY A 80 34.42 -13.40 -12.97
CA GLY A 80 34.48 -14.66 -12.25
C GLY A 80 33.41 -15.68 -12.70
N MET A 81 33.57 -16.20 -13.92
CA MET A 81 33.28 -17.58 -14.38
C MET A 81 32.34 -18.51 -13.57
N GLY A 82 31.38 -19.10 -14.29
CA GLY A 82 31.36 -20.56 -14.47
C GLY A 82 30.23 -21.40 -13.85
N GLY A 83 29.36 -21.96 -14.70
CA GLY A 83 29.04 -23.39 -14.67
C GLY A 83 27.68 -23.87 -14.10
N MET A 84 27.03 -24.73 -14.91
CA MET A 84 26.01 -25.77 -14.61
C MET A 84 24.55 -25.32 -14.45
N GLU A 85 23.63 -25.63 -15.37
CA GLU A 85 23.02 -26.93 -15.76
C GLU A 85 21.99 -27.50 -14.76
N GLY A 86 20.72 -27.54 -15.20
CA GLY A 86 19.77 -28.62 -14.89
C GLY A 86 18.77 -28.42 -13.74
N MET A 87 17.58 -29.02 -13.90
CA MET A 87 16.42 -29.18 -12.98
C MET A 87 15.30 -28.13 -13.18
N ALA A 88 14.20 -28.40 -13.89
CA ALA A 88 13.10 -29.35 -13.64
C ALA A 88 12.21 -29.01 -12.42
N GLY A 89 10.94 -28.72 -12.73
CA GLY A 89 9.72 -28.78 -11.91
C GLY A 89 9.83 -28.91 -10.39
N GLY A 90 9.49 -27.81 -9.73
CA GLY A 90 9.04 -27.79 -8.35
C GLY A 90 8.67 -26.35 -8.00
N SER A 91 7.43 -26.12 -7.56
CA SER A 91 7.09 -24.92 -6.78
C SER A 91 7.95 -24.94 -5.53
N ALA A 92 9.16 -24.40 -5.65
CA ALA A 92 10.08 -24.26 -4.56
C ALA A 92 9.60 -23.05 -3.74
N LEU A 93 8.88 -23.35 -2.66
CA LEU A 93 8.84 -22.49 -1.49
C LEU A 93 10.28 -22.30 -1.01
N ALA A 94 10.98 -21.34 -1.61
CA ALA A 94 12.15 -20.76 -1.01
C ALA A 94 11.68 -19.96 0.20
N THR A 95 11.57 -20.62 1.35
CA THR A 95 11.66 -19.96 2.66
C THR A 95 13.12 -19.58 2.90
N ALA A 96 13.67 -18.75 2.02
CA ALA A 96 14.95 -18.10 2.27
C ALA A 96 14.66 -16.91 3.20
N ASP A 97 15.23 -16.97 4.41
CA ASP A 97 15.37 -15.88 5.38
C ASP A 97 14.16 -15.52 6.25
N GLY A 98 13.44 -16.50 6.82
CA GLY A 98 12.54 -16.24 7.97
C GLY A 98 11.41 -15.23 7.71
N SER A 99 11.19 -14.87 6.44
CA SER A 99 10.17 -13.94 6.00
C SER A 99 8.87 -14.71 5.81
N ALA A 100 7.80 -14.27 6.46
CA ALA A 100 6.46 -14.84 6.29
C ALA A 100 5.80 -14.42 4.95
N ILE A 101 6.52 -13.68 4.10
CA ILE A 101 6.03 -13.13 2.84
C ILE A 101 6.45 -14.04 1.67
N PRO A 102 5.51 -14.62 0.91
CA PRO A 102 5.85 -15.49 -0.22
C PRO A 102 6.38 -14.69 -1.41
N MET A 103 7.22 -15.32 -2.25
CA MET A 103 7.76 -14.71 -3.48
C MET A 103 6.72 -14.56 -4.61
N GLU A 104 5.60 -15.26 -4.49
CA GLU A 104 4.48 -15.24 -5.43
C GLU A 104 3.18 -15.34 -4.64
N LEU A 105 2.12 -14.72 -5.14
CA LEU A 105 0.81 -14.73 -4.50
C LEU A 105 -0.29 -14.72 -5.56
N ALA A 106 -1.12 -15.76 -5.61
CA ALA A 106 -2.14 -15.97 -6.64
C ALA A 106 -1.63 -15.81 -8.08
N ASP A 107 -0.54 -16.53 -8.40
CA ASP A 107 0.15 -16.46 -9.69
C ASP A 107 0.72 -15.07 -10.03
N GLN A 108 0.77 -14.15 -9.05
CA GLN A 108 1.37 -12.82 -9.21
C GLN A 108 2.76 -12.78 -8.59
N PRO A 109 3.80 -12.40 -9.34
CA PRO A 109 5.14 -12.30 -8.78
C PRO A 109 5.24 -11.13 -7.81
N LEU A 110 6.11 -11.27 -6.81
CA LEU A 110 6.54 -10.17 -5.94
C LEU A 110 7.26 -9.11 -6.80
N THR A 111 6.71 -7.89 -6.79
CA THR A 111 7.21 -6.76 -7.59
C THR A 111 7.89 -5.69 -6.75
N SER A 112 7.60 -5.62 -5.45
CA SER A 112 8.25 -4.73 -4.50
C SER A 112 8.18 -5.32 -3.10
N TYR A 113 9.21 -5.13 -2.30
CA TYR A 113 9.30 -5.58 -0.92
C TYR A 113 10.11 -4.58 -0.09
N ILE A 114 9.57 -4.20 1.07
CA ILE A 114 10.25 -3.41 2.10
C ILE A 114 10.10 -4.10 3.45
N ASP A 115 11.10 -3.98 4.30
CA ASP A 115 11.09 -4.54 5.65
C ASP A 115 11.80 -3.65 6.67
N GLY A 116 11.83 -4.11 7.93
CA GLY A 116 12.52 -3.44 9.01
C GLY A 116 11.99 -2.03 9.26
N GLN A 117 12.90 -1.08 9.48
CA GLN A 117 12.55 0.29 9.88
C GLN A 117 11.77 1.06 8.82
N ASP A 118 12.03 0.80 7.53
CA ASP A 118 11.31 1.46 6.44
C ASP A 118 9.85 0.99 6.39
N ALA A 119 9.61 -0.30 6.59
CA ALA A 119 8.27 -0.85 6.72
C ALA A 119 7.56 -0.37 7.99
N ILE A 120 8.26 -0.26 9.13
CA ILE A 120 7.69 0.26 10.39
C ILE A 120 7.24 1.72 10.19
N ALA A 121 8.07 2.54 9.55
CA ALA A 121 7.74 3.92 9.23
C ALA A 121 6.51 4.01 8.33
N ALA A 122 6.42 3.13 7.31
CA ALA A 122 5.27 3.07 6.41
C ALA A 122 3.97 2.68 7.17
N VAL A 123 4.01 1.68 8.05
CA VAL A 123 2.87 1.30 8.91
C VAL A 123 2.47 2.46 9.83
N GLY A 124 3.44 3.14 10.43
CA GLY A 124 3.22 4.30 11.31
C GLY A 124 2.56 5.49 10.61
N GLN A 125 2.85 5.72 9.33
CA GLN A 125 2.18 6.78 8.54
C GLN A 125 0.70 6.49 8.31
N LEU A 126 0.30 5.23 8.16
CA LEU A 126 -1.09 4.84 7.92
C LEU A 126 -1.94 4.88 9.20
N HIS A 127 -1.36 4.48 10.32
CA HIS A 127 -2.10 4.30 11.57
C HIS A 127 -1.85 5.38 12.64
N GLY A 128 -0.93 6.31 12.36
CA GLY A 128 -0.39 7.25 13.32
C GLY A 128 0.69 6.60 14.20
N SER A 129 1.58 7.42 14.77
CA SER A 129 2.79 6.98 15.50
C SER A 129 2.52 6.28 16.85
N ALA A 130 1.27 5.92 17.16
CA ALA A 130 0.84 5.47 18.49
C ALA A 130 0.67 3.94 18.61
N ILE A 131 0.87 3.18 17.53
CA ILE A 131 0.74 1.71 17.58
C ILE A 131 2.11 1.09 17.86
N PRO A 132 2.26 0.23 18.89
CA PRO A 132 3.50 -0.49 19.12
C PRO A 132 3.72 -1.51 18.00
N VAL A 133 4.79 -1.31 17.24
CA VAL A 133 5.22 -2.18 16.14
C VAL A 133 6.67 -2.60 16.40
N THR A 134 6.94 -3.90 16.45
CA THR A 134 8.27 -4.47 16.75
C THR A 134 9.08 -4.75 15.49
N ASP A 135 8.40 -5.12 14.41
CA ASP A 135 8.93 -5.31 13.07
C ASP A 135 7.82 -5.00 12.04
N ALA A 136 8.18 -4.85 10.77
CA ALA A 136 7.18 -4.80 9.71
C ALA A 136 7.75 -5.27 8.37
N GLN A 137 6.85 -5.68 7.49
CA GLN A 137 7.09 -6.07 6.12
C GLN A 137 5.94 -5.54 5.24
N VAL A 138 6.27 -5.05 4.06
CA VAL A 138 5.28 -4.66 3.05
C VAL A 138 5.68 -5.21 1.71
N ALA A 139 4.77 -5.95 1.09
CA ALA A 139 4.98 -6.63 -0.16
C ALA A 139 3.92 -6.22 -1.18
N THR A 140 4.33 -6.03 -2.43
CA THR A 140 3.44 -5.70 -3.55
C THR A 140 3.59 -6.72 -4.65
N TYR A 141 2.48 -7.25 -5.16
CA TYR A 141 2.43 -8.29 -6.18
C TYR A 141 1.71 -7.81 -7.43
N GLY A 142 2.12 -8.33 -8.60
CA GLY A 142 1.42 -8.12 -9.86
C GLY A 142 1.19 -6.65 -10.22
N ASN A 143 2.16 -5.76 -9.92
CA ASN A 143 2.03 -4.31 -10.12
C ASN A 143 0.87 -3.65 -9.33
N GLY A 144 0.59 -4.13 -8.12
CA GLY A 144 -0.42 -3.56 -7.22
C GLY A 144 -1.76 -4.29 -7.23
N LEU A 145 -1.84 -5.46 -7.86
CA LEU A 145 -3.00 -6.33 -7.78
C LEU A 145 -3.20 -6.91 -6.37
N ALA A 146 -2.11 -7.11 -5.62
CA ALA A 146 -2.15 -7.38 -4.20
C ALA A 146 -1.06 -6.63 -3.46
N MET A 147 -1.36 -6.23 -2.23
CA MET A 147 -0.42 -5.62 -1.30
C MET A 147 -0.64 -6.22 0.08
N VAL A 148 0.44 -6.69 0.69
CA VAL A 148 0.43 -7.33 2.01
C VAL A 148 1.24 -6.48 2.96
N TRP A 149 0.65 -6.16 4.09
CA TRP A 149 1.30 -5.50 5.22
C TRP A 149 1.29 -6.49 6.39
N ARG A 150 2.47 -6.82 6.90
CA ARG A 150 2.64 -7.62 8.11
C ARG A 150 3.39 -6.77 9.12
N SER A 151 2.84 -6.64 10.32
CA SER A 151 3.50 -5.92 11.42
C SER A 151 3.55 -6.80 12.66
N GLY A 152 4.70 -6.87 13.30
CA GLY A 152 4.87 -7.50 14.60
C GLY A 152 4.35 -6.62 15.73
N ALA A 153 3.68 -7.23 16.69
CA ALA A 153 3.31 -6.65 17.97
C ALA A 153 4.20 -7.21 19.09
N PRO A 154 4.24 -6.59 20.28
CA PRO A 154 4.98 -7.10 21.42
C PRO A 154 4.55 -8.51 21.86
N ASP A 155 3.25 -8.80 21.74
CA ASP A 155 2.65 -10.08 22.11
C ASP A 155 1.34 -10.33 21.32
N ALA A 156 0.83 -11.55 21.43
CA ALA A 156 -0.37 -11.97 20.70
C ALA A 156 -1.65 -11.25 21.15
N ALA A 157 -1.73 -10.86 22.43
CA ALA A 157 -2.87 -10.10 22.93
C ALA A 157 -2.91 -8.71 22.29
N THR A 158 -1.75 -8.04 22.23
CA THR A 158 -1.59 -6.74 21.57
C THR A 158 -1.91 -6.83 20.08
N ALA A 159 -1.48 -7.89 19.38
CA ALA A 159 -1.84 -8.09 17.98
C ALA A 159 -3.37 -8.23 17.78
N ALA A 160 -4.04 -9.00 18.64
CA ALA A 160 -5.49 -9.15 18.61
C ALA A 160 -6.22 -7.83 18.90
N ASP A 161 -5.74 -7.05 19.88
CA ASP A 161 -6.28 -5.74 20.23
C ASP A 161 -6.13 -4.73 19.09
N GLN A 162 -5.02 -4.75 18.37
CA GLN A 162 -4.81 -3.91 17.19
C GLN A 162 -5.83 -4.22 16.08
N VAL A 163 -6.10 -5.50 15.81
CA VAL A 163 -7.13 -5.94 14.85
C VAL A 163 -8.53 -5.53 15.30
N ALA A 164 -8.85 -5.70 16.60
CA ALA A 164 -10.13 -5.28 17.14
C ALA A 164 -10.32 -3.76 17.04
N SER A 165 -9.30 -2.97 17.39
CA SER A 165 -9.32 -1.52 17.27
C SER A 165 -9.52 -1.07 15.82
N MET A 166 -8.85 -1.73 14.88
CA MET A 166 -9.01 -1.47 13.45
C MET A 166 -10.44 -1.76 12.98
N ARG A 167 -11.02 -2.91 13.35
CA ARG A 167 -12.41 -3.25 13.07
C ARG A 167 -13.37 -2.19 13.60
N ASP A 168 -13.19 -1.79 14.85
CA ASP A 168 -14.11 -0.88 15.53
C ASP A 168 -14.03 0.53 14.94
N ARG A 169 -12.83 1.00 14.59
CA ARG A 169 -12.64 2.29 13.89
C ARG A 169 -13.28 2.30 12.50
N ILE A 170 -13.11 1.25 11.71
CA ILE A 170 -13.75 1.16 10.40
C ILE A 170 -15.28 1.11 10.56
N THR A 171 -15.78 0.34 11.53
CA THR A 171 -17.22 0.22 11.83
C THR A 171 -17.82 1.54 12.30
N GLY A 172 -17.07 2.32 13.07
CA GLY A 172 -17.47 3.65 13.54
C GLY A 172 -17.67 4.69 12.44
N GLY A 173 -17.26 4.40 11.20
CA GLY A 173 -17.39 5.28 10.04
C GLY A 173 -16.26 6.29 9.92
N GLY A 174 -16.34 7.18 8.93
CA GLY A 174 -15.29 8.17 8.64
C GLY A 174 -14.04 7.58 7.96
N SER A 175 -14.04 6.28 7.67
CA SER A 175 -13.03 5.61 6.85
C SER A 175 -13.53 5.43 5.40
N PRO A 176 -12.63 5.26 4.41
CA PRO A 176 -13.01 4.95 3.03
C PRO A 176 -13.46 3.48 2.83
N PHE A 177 -13.47 2.69 3.91
CA PHE A 177 -13.82 1.28 3.87
C PHE A 177 -15.25 1.04 4.34
N ALA A 178 -15.89 0.02 3.77
CA ALA A 178 -17.17 -0.48 4.26
C ALA A 178 -17.04 -1.10 5.66
N ALA A 179 -18.17 -1.30 6.34
CA ALA A 179 -18.17 -2.00 7.62
C ALA A 179 -17.58 -3.42 7.46
N PRO A 180 -16.55 -3.82 8.24
CA PRO A 180 -15.92 -5.12 8.10
C PRO A 180 -16.88 -6.23 8.52
N ARG A 181 -16.73 -7.41 7.91
CA ARG A 181 -17.48 -8.62 8.26
C ARG A 181 -16.54 -9.81 8.41
N PRO A 182 -16.79 -10.73 9.35
CA PRO A 182 -16.02 -11.97 9.43
C PRO A 182 -16.08 -12.74 8.11
N VAL A 183 -14.96 -13.37 7.73
CA VAL A 183 -14.90 -14.27 6.60
C VAL A 183 -15.56 -15.60 6.98
N ARG A 184 -16.41 -16.13 6.11
CA ARG A 184 -17.07 -17.42 6.35
C ARG A 184 -16.02 -18.53 6.45
N GLY A 185 -16.03 -19.27 7.56
CA GLY A 185 -15.05 -20.33 7.85
C GLY A 185 -13.78 -19.84 8.57
N HIS A 186 -13.59 -18.53 8.71
CA HIS A 186 -12.44 -17.90 9.37
C HIS A 186 -12.93 -16.72 10.21
N SER A 187 -13.53 -17.00 11.37
CA SER A 187 -14.17 -15.98 12.23
C SER A 187 -13.19 -14.96 12.82
N ASP A 188 -11.91 -15.30 12.85
CA ASP A 188 -10.77 -14.47 13.24
C ASP A 188 -10.27 -13.56 12.12
N VAL A 189 -10.79 -13.72 10.89
CA VAL A 189 -10.44 -12.92 9.72
C VAL A 189 -11.59 -11.99 9.36
N TYR A 190 -11.29 -10.71 9.22
CA TYR A 190 -12.27 -9.71 8.79
C TYR A 190 -12.03 -9.32 7.34
N ALA A 191 -13.11 -9.18 6.58
CA ALA A 191 -13.10 -8.66 5.24
C ALA A 191 -13.81 -7.30 5.18
N THR A 192 -13.25 -6.37 4.42
CA THR A 192 -13.93 -5.13 4.02
C THR A 192 -13.66 -4.83 2.54
N SER A 193 -14.26 -3.77 2.02
CA SER A 193 -14.07 -3.25 0.67
C SER A 193 -13.90 -1.74 0.72
N GLY A 194 -12.99 -1.21 -0.08
CA GLY A 194 -12.74 0.22 -0.20
C GLY A 194 -11.72 0.48 -1.31
N MET A 195 -11.69 1.70 -1.86
CA MET A 195 -10.67 2.10 -2.85
C MET A 195 -10.53 1.16 -4.06
N GLY A 196 -11.62 0.48 -4.47
CA GLY A 196 -11.62 -0.47 -5.58
C GLY A 196 -11.03 -1.85 -5.28
N GLN A 197 -10.66 -2.13 -4.02
CA GLN A 197 -10.06 -3.40 -3.59
C GLN A 197 -10.89 -4.08 -2.51
N ARG A 198 -10.67 -5.39 -2.36
CA ARG A 198 -11.05 -6.14 -1.16
C ARG A 198 -9.90 -6.08 -0.17
N HIS A 199 -10.24 -6.01 1.10
CA HIS A 199 -9.28 -6.02 2.18
C HIS A 199 -9.56 -7.16 3.14
N PHE A 200 -8.50 -7.80 3.61
CA PHE A 200 -8.55 -8.79 4.68
C PHE A 200 -7.60 -8.38 5.78
N PHE A 201 -8.02 -8.54 7.04
CA PHE A 201 -7.15 -8.26 8.16
C PHE A 201 -7.44 -9.18 9.34
N PHE A 202 -6.37 -9.58 10.02
CA PHE A 202 -6.39 -10.57 11.08
C PHE A 202 -5.07 -10.54 11.86
N SER A 203 -5.00 -11.30 12.95
CA SER A 203 -3.75 -11.54 13.68
C SER A 203 -3.44 -13.02 13.75
N ARG A 204 -2.16 -13.36 13.82
CA ARG A 204 -1.67 -14.72 13.98
C ARG A 204 -0.38 -14.70 14.80
N GLY A 205 -0.43 -15.34 15.97
CA GLY A 205 0.61 -15.17 16.99
C GLY A 205 0.80 -13.69 17.31
N VAL A 206 2.04 -13.20 17.22
CA VAL A 206 2.40 -11.79 17.45
C VAL A 206 2.23 -10.91 16.21
N SER A 207 1.78 -11.44 15.08
CA SER A 207 1.70 -10.71 13.81
C SER A 207 0.29 -10.17 13.56
N VAL A 208 0.21 -8.96 13.03
CA VAL A 208 -0.98 -8.38 12.42
C VAL A 208 -0.80 -8.33 10.92
N TRP A 209 -1.84 -8.74 10.20
CA TRP A 209 -1.84 -8.81 8.74
C TRP A 209 -2.93 -7.90 8.18
N TRP A 210 -2.59 -7.12 7.17
CA TRP A 210 -3.53 -6.39 6.32
C TRP A 210 -3.20 -6.66 4.86
N VAL A 211 -4.18 -7.20 4.13
CA VAL A 211 -4.07 -7.55 2.72
C VAL A 211 -5.04 -6.69 1.94
N ALA A 212 -4.56 -5.97 0.94
CA ALA A 212 -5.34 -5.21 -0.02
C ALA A 212 -5.21 -5.88 -1.39
N VAL A 213 -6.31 -6.22 -2.04
CA VAL A 213 -6.27 -7.11 -3.22
C VAL A 213 -7.40 -6.83 -4.20
N ALA A 214 -7.09 -6.98 -5.49
CA ALA A 214 -8.07 -6.90 -6.57
C ALA A 214 -9.19 -7.97 -6.38
N PRO A 215 -10.47 -7.64 -6.64
CA PRO A 215 -11.59 -8.52 -6.29
C PRO A 215 -11.56 -9.91 -6.96
N ASP A 216 -10.96 -10.01 -8.15
CA ASP A 216 -10.85 -11.21 -8.99
C ASP A 216 -9.92 -12.26 -8.39
N ILE A 217 -8.78 -11.86 -7.81
CA ILE A 217 -7.82 -12.78 -7.19
C ILE A 217 -7.97 -12.90 -5.66
N ALA A 218 -8.86 -12.11 -5.06
CA ALA A 218 -8.98 -11.95 -3.61
C ALA A 218 -9.16 -13.26 -2.82
N ARG A 219 -9.90 -14.24 -3.36
CA ARG A 219 -10.13 -15.52 -2.66
C ARG A 219 -8.86 -16.35 -2.59
N GLN A 220 -8.13 -16.45 -3.70
CA GLN A 220 -6.90 -17.23 -3.78
C GLN A 220 -5.82 -16.62 -2.91
N VAL A 221 -5.63 -15.30 -3.02
CA VAL A 221 -4.72 -14.51 -2.17
C VAL A 221 -5.00 -14.73 -0.68
N LEU A 222 -6.26 -14.72 -0.26
CA LEU A 222 -6.60 -14.95 1.15
C LEU A 222 -6.16 -16.35 1.62
N LEU A 223 -6.43 -17.40 0.84
CA LEU A 223 -6.11 -18.77 1.24
C LEU A 223 -4.58 -18.96 1.37
N GLU A 224 -3.82 -18.47 0.39
CA GLU A 224 -2.36 -18.56 0.40
C GLU A 224 -1.75 -17.76 1.56
N ILE A 225 -2.28 -16.56 1.87
CA ILE A 225 -1.81 -15.78 3.03
C ILE A 225 -2.14 -16.47 4.36
N LEU A 226 -3.29 -17.12 4.48
CA LEU A 226 -3.64 -17.84 5.70
C LEU A 226 -2.76 -19.07 5.93
N GLU A 227 -2.29 -19.71 4.86
CA GLU A 227 -1.30 -20.78 4.90
C GLU A 227 0.08 -20.24 5.29
N ALA A 228 0.53 -19.15 4.67
CA ALA A 228 1.81 -18.52 4.99
C ALA A 228 1.89 -17.96 6.41
N ALA A 229 0.75 -17.57 7.00
CA ALA A 229 0.67 -17.03 8.35
C ALA A 229 0.58 -18.09 9.45
N ALA A 230 0.37 -19.37 9.11
CA ALA A 230 0.14 -20.47 10.06
C ALA A 230 1.38 -20.81 10.88
#